data_AF-A0A8B2NL16-F1
#
_entry.id   AF-A0A8B2NL16-F1
#
_cell.length_a   1.000
_cell.length_b   1.000
_cell.length_c   1.000
_cell.angle_alpha   90.00
_cell.angle_beta   90.00
_cell.angle_gamma   90.00
#
_symmetry.space_group_name_H-M   'P 1'
#
loop_
_entity.id
_entity.type
_entity.pdbx_description
1 polymer ?
#
loop_
_entity_poly.entity_id
_entity_poly.type
_entity_poly.pdbx_seq_one_letter_code
_entity_poly.pdbx_strand_id
1 'polypeptide(L)'
;MSNSLNLQLPLLEEAQAQKHVTVNDALSMLDLIVQLTVIDRIQTTPPVSVSEGDRYIVAAGATDAWAGHDTDVAAYIDGAWIFFAPRGGWIAFDQSTGGIATYDGAAWGELSVSLTANTTDKLGINTSADETNRLSVRSDYALFAPDPTGTPSGDVRIVATKDSATDVVSHLFQNNYSGRAEFGLIGSDDFALKVSSDGSTFAQAFVVDHTTAKVSFDQDIAVAGGAVTLGSASLSWSTGLSLSSGAGGDAGSIALGAGALDAASSGTDNVAIGTSALAGVTSGALNVAVGDGAGAAVTTAGGNTFIGAGAGATVVGADNSALGQGAFAGAPTGITNCAAVGAGATVQGSHQVQLGNSATTTYAYGAIQDRSDERDKADVRDTALGLEFIRALRPVDFRWDYREDYSGRGPGEASADGSKKRNRFHHGFLAQEIEQVIRRTGMDFGGYQDHAIAGGRDVKTLGYTEFVAPIVRAIQQLSEDVDALRKKLPGVVSD
;
A
#
# COMPACT_ATOMS: atom_id res chain seq x y z
N MET A 1 -26.00 -51.86 -77.39
CA MET A 1 -25.00 -51.67 -76.33
C MET A 1 -24.94 -52.93 -75.49
N SER A 2 -23.77 -53.35 -74.98
CA SER A 2 -23.68 -54.52 -74.08
C SER A 2 -23.91 -54.16 -72.61
N ASN A 3 -23.68 -52.89 -72.24
CA ASN A 3 -23.88 -52.35 -70.89
C ASN A 3 -24.64 -51.01 -70.94
N SER A 4 -25.22 -50.59 -69.81
CA SER A 4 -25.74 -49.23 -69.58
C SER A 4 -24.60 -48.19 -69.55
N LEU A 5 -24.93 -46.92 -69.74
CA LEU A 5 -23.93 -45.86 -69.97
C LEU A 5 -23.17 -45.46 -68.70
N ASN A 6 -23.88 -45.28 -67.58
CA ASN A 6 -23.33 -44.65 -66.39
C ASN A 6 -22.81 -45.67 -65.37
N LEU A 7 -23.63 -46.65 -65.01
CA LEU A 7 -23.36 -47.70 -64.03
C LEU A 7 -22.75 -48.95 -64.66
N GLN A 8 -22.64 -49.00 -66.00
CA GLN A 8 -22.06 -50.13 -66.74
C GLN A 8 -22.75 -51.47 -66.44
N LEU A 9 -24.08 -51.45 -66.24
CA LEU A 9 -24.89 -52.63 -65.96
C LEU A 9 -25.04 -53.47 -67.24
N PRO A 10 -24.79 -54.79 -67.21
CA PRO A 10 -24.98 -55.64 -68.38
C PRO A 10 -26.45 -55.63 -68.85
N LEU A 11 -26.65 -55.41 -70.15
CA LEU A 11 -27.96 -55.47 -70.78
C LEU A 11 -28.26 -56.90 -71.24
N LEU A 12 -29.53 -57.31 -71.16
CA LEU A 12 -29.98 -58.63 -71.58
C LEU A 12 -29.90 -58.76 -73.11
N GLU A 13 -29.28 -59.83 -73.61
CA GLU A 13 -29.20 -60.12 -75.04
C GLU A 13 -30.57 -60.49 -75.65
N GLU A 14 -30.70 -60.30 -76.97
CA GLU A 14 -31.93 -60.58 -77.70
C GLU A 14 -32.33 -62.06 -77.59
N ALA A 15 -33.59 -62.33 -77.22
CA ALA A 15 -34.14 -63.67 -77.05
C ALA A 15 -35.60 -63.74 -77.52
N GLN A 16 -36.12 -64.96 -77.76
CA GLN A 16 -37.35 -65.23 -78.51
C GLN A 16 -38.68 -64.70 -77.91
N ALA A 17 -38.66 -63.98 -76.79
CA ALA A 17 -39.84 -63.46 -76.10
C ALA A 17 -39.82 -61.93 -75.86
N GLN A 18 -38.89 -61.19 -76.48
CA GLN A 18 -38.74 -59.72 -76.35
C GLN A 18 -38.66 -59.16 -74.91
N LYS A 19 -38.45 -60.02 -73.90
CA LYS A 19 -38.27 -59.60 -72.50
C LYS A 19 -37.07 -58.67 -72.29
N HIS A 20 -36.07 -58.75 -73.17
CA HIS A 20 -34.90 -57.88 -73.15
C HIS A 20 -35.28 -56.42 -73.35
N VAL A 21 -36.34 -56.10 -74.12
CA VAL A 21 -36.78 -54.72 -74.34
C VAL A 21 -37.22 -54.10 -73.02
N THR A 22 -38.23 -54.68 -72.37
CA THR A 22 -38.79 -54.13 -71.13
C THR A 22 -37.82 -54.15 -69.95
N VAL A 23 -36.94 -55.15 -69.87
CA VAL A 23 -35.92 -55.23 -68.80
C VAL A 23 -34.77 -54.24 -69.04
N ASN A 24 -34.29 -54.12 -70.29
CA ASN A 24 -33.23 -53.18 -70.60
C ASN A 24 -33.71 -51.73 -70.48
N ASP A 25 -34.96 -51.43 -70.85
CA ASP A 25 -35.57 -50.11 -70.62
C ASP A 25 -35.58 -49.76 -69.13
N ALA A 26 -35.98 -50.70 -68.27
CA ALA A 26 -35.96 -50.51 -66.83
C ALA A 26 -34.53 -50.33 -66.27
N LEU A 27 -33.55 -51.07 -66.79
CA LEU A 27 -32.14 -50.93 -66.42
C LEU A 27 -31.56 -49.58 -66.88
N SER A 28 -31.90 -49.12 -68.08
CA SER A 28 -31.52 -47.80 -68.60
C SER A 28 -32.16 -46.68 -67.77
N MET A 29 -33.42 -46.80 -67.36
CA MET A 29 -34.05 -45.84 -66.45
C MET A 29 -33.34 -45.81 -65.09
N LEU A 30 -33.01 -46.98 -64.52
CA LEU A 30 -32.26 -47.08 -63.26
C LEU A 30 -30.88 -46.45 -63.37
N ASP A 31 -30.18 -46.66 -64.49
CA ASP A 31 -28.86 -46.10 -64.78
C ASP A 31 -28.83 -44.57 -64.76
N LEU A 32 -29.94 -43.94 -65.15
CA LEU A 32 -30.05 -42.48 -65.24
C LEU A 32 -30.34 -41.85 -63.87
N ILE A 33 -31.10 -42.51 -63.00
CA ILE A 33 -31.61 -41.94 -61.74
C ILE A 33 -30.91 -42.46 -60.47
N VAL A 34 -30.23 -43.61 -60.51
CA VAL A 34 -29.47 -44.14 -59.37
C VAL A 34 -28.07 -43.51 -59.37
N GLN A 35 -27.61 -43.07 -58.19
CA GLN A 35 -26.41 -42.22 -58.08
C GLN A 35 -26.48 -41.01 -59.03
N LEU A 36 -27.67 -40.39 -59.09
CA LEU A 36 -27.98 -39.30 -60.00
C LEU A 36 -26.89 -38.22 -59.93
N THR A 37 -26.22 -38.00 -61.05
CA THR A 37 -25.22 -36.97 -61.23
C THR A 37 -25.67 -36.13 -62.40
N VAL A 38 -25.82 -34.82 -62.18
CA VAL A 38 -26.25 -33.86 -63.20
C VAL A 38 -25.12 -32.89 -63.50
N ILE A 39 -25.05 -32.43 -64.74
CA ILE A 39 -24.04 -31.47 -65.20
C ILE A 39 -24.34 -30.08 -64.66
N ASP A 40 -25.62 -29.69 -64.67
CA ASP A 40 -26.09 -28.40 -64.18
C ASP A 40 -27.57 -28.46 -63.79
N ARG A 41 -28.00 -27.52 -62.94
CA ARG A 41 -29.38 -27.43 -62.41
C ARG A 41 -30.08 -26.08 -62.66
N ILE A 42 -29.41 -25.12 -63.30
CA ILE A 42 -29.91 -23.75 -63.46
C ILE A 42 -30.31 -23.43 -64.90
N GLN A 43 -30.06 -24.34 -65.84
CA GLN A 43 -30.46 -24.17 -67.24
C GLN A 43 -31.98 -24.33 -67.43
N THR A 44 -32.56 -23.40 -68.18
CA THR A 44 -33.97 -23.44 -68.63
C THR A 44 -34.11 -23.88 -70.09
N THR A 45 -33.00 -24.09 -70.81
CA THR A 45 -32.97 -24.57 -72.19
C THR A 45 -31.98 -25.71 -72.35
N PRO A 46 -32.22 -26.66 -73.27
CA PRO A 46 -31.25 -27.71 -73.56
C PRO A 46 -29.92 -27.13 -74.07
N PRO A 47 -28.76 -27.69 -73.66
CA PRO A 47 -27.46 -27.24 -74.13
C PRO A 47 -27.29 -27.49 -75.64
N VAL A 48 -26.52 -26.62 -76.29
CA VAL A 48 -26.24 -26.70 -77.73
C VAL A 48 -25.33 -27.87 -78.13
N SER A 49 -24.63 -28.46 -77.17
CA SER A 49 -23.80 -29.66 -77.33
C SER A 49 -24.12 -30.61 -76.18
N VAL A 50 -24.66 -31.78 -76.52
CA VAL A 50 -25.09 -32.81 -75.55
C VAL A 50 -24.51 -34.16 -75.95
N SER A 51 -24.08 -34.94 -74.96
CA SER A 51 -23.61 -36.31 -75.13
C SER A 51 -24.62 -37.30 -74.55
N GLU A 52 -24.59 -38.54 -75.05
CA GLU A 52 -25.35 -39.65 -74.48
C GLU A 52 -25.02 -39.85 -73.00
N GLY A 53 -26.04 -39.85 -72.14
CA GLY A 53 -25.91 -39.98 -70.69
C GLY A 53 -25.84 -38.66 -69.92
N ASP A 54 -25.78 -37.52 -70.62
CA ASP A 54 -25.84 -36.20 -70.00
C ASP A 54 -27.17 -36.01 -69.27
N ARG A 55 -27.09 -35.51 -68.04
CA ARG A 55 -28.25 -35.30 -67.18
C ARG A 55 -28.25 -33.89 -66.61
N TYR A 56 -29.41 -33.28 -66.53
CA TYR A 56 -29.64 -31.93 -66.03
C TYR A 56 -30.84 -31.92 -65.10
N ILE A 57 -30.87 -30.98 -64.17
CA ILE A 57 -32.13 -30.59 -63.52
C ILE A 57 -32.64 -29.37 -64.27
N VAL A 58 -33.86 -29.45 -64.77
CA VAL A 58 -34.47 -28.36 -65.53
C VAL A 58 -34.88 -27.25 -64.56
N ALA A 59 -34.34 -26.05 -64.74
CA ALA A 59 -34.73 -24.90 -63.93
C ALA A 59 -36.15 -24.41 -64.30
N ALA A 60 -36.80 -23.74 -63.35
CA ALA A 60 -38.13 -23.18 -63.58
C ALA A 60 -38.13 -22.15 -64.73
N GLY A 61 -39.13 -22.24 -65.60
CA GLY A 61 -39.24 -21.42 -66.80
C GLY A 61 -38.64 -22.09 -68.04
N ALA A 62 -38.71 -23.41 -68.11
CA ALA A 62 -38.14 -24.21 -69.18
C ALA A 62 -38.74 -23.88 -70.56
N THR A 63 -37.89 -23.81 -71.57
CA THR A 63 -38.28 -23.55 -72.96
C THR A 63 -37.68 -24.59 -73.92
N ASP A 64 -38.01 -24.48 -75.21
CA ASP A 64 -37.60 -25.43 -76.26
C ASP A 64 -37.97 -26.89 -75.92
N ALA A 65 -37.05 -27.84 -76.13
CA ALA A 65 -37.31 -29.26 -75.87
C ALA A 65 -37.54 -29.59 -74.38
N TRP A 66 -37.29 -28.65 -73.46
CA TRP A 66 -37.54 -28.80 -72.03
C TRP A 66 -38.86 -28.14 -71.58
N ALA A 67 -39.60 -27.50 -72.48
CA ALA A 67 -40.84 -26.80 -72.14
C ALA A 67 -41.86 -27.71 -71.43
N GLY A 68 -42.33 -27.28 -70.25
CA GLY A 68 -43.28 -28.03 -69.42
C GLY A 68 -42.66 -29.04 -68.45
N HIS A 69 -41.34 -29.17 -68.43
CA HIS A 69 -40.58 -30.09 -67.57
C HIS A 69 -39.80 -29.38 -66.47
N ASP A 70 -40.35 -28.28 -65.93
CA ASP A 70 -39.73 -27.55 -64.82
C ASP A 70 -39.46 -28.50 -63.64
N THR A 71 -38.26 -28.44 -63.06
CA THR A 71 -37.77 -29.27 -61.94
C THR A 71 -37.53 -30.75 -62.25
N ASP A 72 -37.89 -31.25 -63.44
CA ASP A 72 -37.62 -32.63 -63.82
C ASP A 72 -36.11 -32.86 -64.02
N VAL A 73 -35.70 -34.11 -63.86
CA VAL A 73 -34.37 -34.56 -64.30
C VAL A 73 -34.45 -34.87 -65.79
N ALA A 74 -33.81 -34.05 -66.61
CA ALA A 74 -33.68 -34.27 -68.05
C ALA A 74 -32.43 -35.12 -68.32
N ALA A 75 -32.60 -36.27 -68.97
CA ALA A 75 -31.52 -37.14 -69.41
C ALA A 75 -31.52 -37.26 -70.93
N TYR A 76 -30.35 -37.12 -71.56
CA TYR A 76 -30.22 -37.32 -73.01
C TYR A 76 -29.79 -38.77 -73.30
N ILE A 77 -30.67 -39.56 -73.89
CA ILE A 77 -30.41 -40.95 -74.24
C ILE A 77 -31.08 -41.35 -75.56
N ASP A 78 -30.40 -42.18 -76.35
CA ASP A 78 -30.84 -42.65 -77.68
C ASP A 78 -31.26 -41.50 -78.61
N GLY A 79 -30.54 -40.38 -78.53
CA GLY A 79 -30.76 -39.17 -79.34
C GLY A 79 -31.95 -38.30 -78.92
N ALA A 80 -32.61 -38.58 -77.79
CA ALA A 80 -33.77 -37.84 -77.30
C ALA A 80 -33.66 -37.46 -75.82
N TRP A 81 -34.42 -36.43 -75.41
CA TRP A 81 -34.58 -36.06 -74.00
C TRP A 81 -35.66 -36.92 -73.34
N ILE A 82 -35.31 -37.55 -72.23
CA ILE A 82 -36.24 -38.25 -71.33
C ILE A 82 -36.28 -37.48 -70.01
N PHE A 83 -37.48 -37.29 -69.46
CA PHE A 83 -37.70 -36.53 -68.23
C PHE A 83 -38.19 -37.43 -67.11
N PHE A 84 -37.61 -37.23 -65.92
CA PHE A 84 -38.02 -37.92 -64.71
C PHE A 84 -38.50 -36.90 -63.68
N ALA A 85 -39.79 -36.98 -63.33
CA ALA A 85 -40.36 -36.19 -62.25
C ALA A 85 -39.77 -36.65 -60.89
N PRO A 86 -39.04 -35.79 -60.17
CA PRO A 86 -38.45 -36.15 -58.89
C PRO A 86 -39.52 -36.35 -57.81
N ARG A 87 -39.18 -37.13 -56.77
CA ARG A 87 -40.01 -37.28 -55.57
C ARG A 87 -39.28 -36.68 -54.37
N GLY A 88 -40.03 -36.24 -53.36
CA GLY A 88 -39.46 -35.72 -52.11
C GLY A 88 -38.42 -36.70 -51.53
N GLY A 89 -37.23 -36.19 -51.23
CA GLY A 89 -36.08 -36.97 -50.76
C GLY A 89 -35.13 -37.50 -51.83
N TRP A 90 -35.35 -37.18 -53.12
CA TRP A 90 -34.37 -37.46 -54.17
C TRP A 90 -33.08 -36.67 -53.94
N ILE A 91 -31.95 -37.29 -54.29
CA ILE A 91 -30.61 -36.74 -54.10
C ILE A 91 -29.89 -36.76 -55.46
N ALA A 92 -29.25 -35.67 -55.83
CA ALA A 92 -28.43 -35.55 -57.04
C ALA A 92 -27.07 -34.91 -56.71
N PHE A 93 -25.98 -35.38 -57.30
CA PHE A 93 -24.70 -34.66 -57.30
C PHE A 93 -24.68 -33.68 -58.47
N ASP A 94 -24.55 -32.39 -58.18
CA ASP A 94 -24.51 -31.32 -59.19
C ASP A 94 -23.05 -30.98 -59.51
N GLN A 95 -22.61 -31.32 -60.72
CA GLN A 95 -21.22 -31.13 -61.13
C GLN A 95 -20.83 -29.65 -61.27
N SER A 96 -21.78 -28.76 -61.59
CA SER A 96 -21.46 -27.34 -61.76
C SER A 96 -21.13 -26.65 -60.42
N THR A 97 -21.72 -27.14 -59.33
CA THR A 97 -21.47 -26.63 -57.97
C THR A 97 -20.55 -27.52 -57.13
N GLY A 98 -20.36 -28.79 -57.50
CA GLY A 98 -19.64 -29.79 -56.70
C GLY A 98 -20.40 -30.22 -55.44
N GLY A 99 -21.69 -29.89 -55.35
CA GLY A 99 -22.54 -30.09 -54.18
C GLY A 99 -23.58 -31.19 -54.37
N ILE A 100 -24.24 -31.56 -53.26
CA ILE A 100 -25.40 -32.46 -53.29
C ILE A 100 -26.66 -31.60 -53.33
N ALA A 101 -27.56 -31.84 -54.28
CA ALA A 101 -28.90 -31.27 -54.34
C ALA A 101 -29.94 -32.27 -53.81
N THR A 102 -30.95 -31.77 -53.10
CA THR A 102 -32.09 -32.56 -52.62
C THR A 102 -33.40 -31.96 -53.08
N TYR A 103 -34.33 -32.80 -53.52
CA TYR A 103 -35.70 -32.38 -53.85
C TYR A 103 -36.59 -32.44 -52.62
N ASP A 104 -37.18 -31.31 -52.21
CA ASP A 104 -38.02 -31.21 -51.00
C ASP A 104 -39.49 -31.60 -51.21
N GLY A 105 -39.87 -31.92 -52.45
CA GLY A 105 -41.25 -32.18 -52.86
C GLY A 105 -41.87 -31.04 -53.67
N ALA A 106 -41.20 -29.89 -53.79
CA ALA A 106 -41.60 -28.77 -54.62
C ALA A 106 -40.44 -28.23 -55.48
N ALA A 107 -39.22 -28.17 -54.95
CA ALA A 107 -38.05 -27.64 -55.65
C ALA A 107 -36.76 -28.41 -55.30
N TRP A 108 -35.76 -28.29 -56.18
CA TRP A 108 -34.39 -28.73 -55.89
C TRP A 108 -33.66 -27.65 -55.09
N GLY A 109 -33.20 -28.00 -53.89
CA GLY A 109 -32.33 -27.18 -53.06
C GLY A 109 -30.96 -27.82 -52.88
N GLU A 110 -29.98 -27.06 -52.40
CA GLU A 110 -28.72 -27.64 -51.94
C GLU A 110 -28.94 -28.41 -50.63
N LEU A 111 -28.26 -29.55 -50.44
CA LEU A 111 -28.19 -30.27 -49.18
C LEU A 111 -27.43 -29.40 -48.19
N SER A 112 -28.13 -28.45 -47.62
CA SER A 112 -27.75 -27.91 -46.34
C SER A 112 -28.07 -29.01 -45.33
N VAL A 113 -27.04 -29.70 -44.84
CA VAL A 113 -27.11 -30.15 -43.44
C VAL A 113 -27.11 -28.85 -42.67
N SER A 114 -28.30 -28.25 -42.55
CA SER A 114 -28.49 -27.18 -41.61
C SER A 114 -28.13 -27.82 -40.29
N LEU A 115 -26.93 -27.52 -39.79
CA LEU A 115 -26.71 -27.31 -38.37
C LEU A 115 -27.62 -26.14 -38.01
N THR A 116 -28.94 -26.33 -38.10
CA THR A 116 -29.95 -25.54 -37.40
C THR A 116 -29.82 -25.94 -35.95
N ALA A 117 -28.65 -25.64 -35.41
CA ALA A 117 -28.24 -25.99 -34.09
C ALA A 117 -27.73 -24.67 -33.55
N ASN A 118 -28.64 -23.94 -32.90
CA ASN A 118 -28.27 -22.92 -31.92
C ASN A 118 -27.29 -23.48 -30.87
N THR A 119 -27.02 -24.79 -30.89
CA THR A 119 -26.16 -25.54 -29.98
C THR A 119 -25.41 -26.64 -30.73
N THR A 120 -24.09 -26.68 -30.61
CA THR A 120 -23.30 -27.90 -30.85
C THR A 120 -22.83 -28.45 -29.51
N ASP A 121 -22.87 -29.77 -29.33
CA ASP A 121 -22.48 -30.36 -28.05
C ASP A 121 -20.98 -30.26 -27.79
N LYS A 122 -20.15 -30.33 -28.84
CA LYS A 122 -18.69 -30.20 -28.78
C LYS A 122 -18.19 -29.55 -30.06
N LEU A 123 -17.13 -28.75 -29.96
CA LEU A 123 -16.45 -28.14 -31.08
C LEU A 123 -14.94 -28.20 -30.87
N GLY A 124 -14.26 -28.92 -31.76
CA GLY A 124 -12.81 -29.02 -31.80
C GLY A 124 -12.24 -28.33 -33.04
N ILE A 125 -11.25 -27.47 -32.87
CA ILE A 125 -10.49 -26.82 -33.96
C ILE A 125 -9.06 -27.35 -33.90
N ASN A 126 -8.64 -28.13 -34.91
CA ASN A 126 -7.34 -28.82 -34.99
C ASN A 126 -7.01 -29.76 -33.80
N THR A 127 -8.01 -30.10 -33.00
CA THR A 127 -7.94 -31.07 -31.90
C THR A 127 -9.33 -31.62 -31.63
N SER A 128 -9.44 -32.80 -31.02
CA SER A 128 -10.72 -33.33 -30.57
C SER A 128 -11.15 -32.62 -29.29
N ALA A 129 -12.43 -32.20 -29.24
CA ALA A 129 -13.07 -31.78 -28.01
C ALA A 129 -13.59 -32.99 -27.23
N ASP A 130 -13.64 -32.89 -25.90
CA ASP A 130 -14.06 -33.96 -24.99
C ASP A 130 -15.20 -33.50 -24.07
N GLU A 131 -15.59 -34.32 -23.08
CA GLU A 131 -16.67 -33.97 -22.13
C GLU A 131 -16.31 -32.81 -21.18
N THR A 132 -15.02 -32.61 -20.92
CA THR A 132 -14.50 -31.53 -20.07
C THR A 132 -14.24 -30.29 -20.91
N ASN A 133 -13.50 -30.43 -22.01
CA ASN A 133 -13.12 -29.36 -22.93
C ASN A 133 -14.04 -29.34 -24.15
N ARG A 134 -15.31 -29.01 -23.93
CA ARG A 134 -16.35 -29.02 -24.98
C ARG A 134 -16.07 -28.06 -26.12
N LEU A 135 -15.36 -26.96 -25.84
CA LEU A 135 -14.70 -26.14 -26.86
C LEU A 135 -13.19 -26.34 -26.72
N SER A 136 -12.57 -26.96 -27.73
CA SER A 136 -11.12 -27.19 -27.76
C SER A 136 -10.50 -26.57 -29.00
N VAL A 137 -9.52 -25.70 -28.81
CA VAL A 137 -8.85 -24.99 -29.90
C VAL A 137 -7.35 -25.23 -29.82
N ARG A 138 -6.77 -25.81 -30.88
CA ARG A 138 -5.32 -26.00 -31.03
C ARG A 138 -4.83 -25.16 -32.20
N SER A 139 -4.45 -23.92 -31.93
CA SER A 139 -3.99 -22.96 -32.94
C SER A 139 -2.91 -22.04 -32.39
N ASP A 140 -2.21 -21.36 -33.29
CA ASP A 140 -1.24 -20.31 -32.93
C ASP A 140 -1.96 -19.04 -32.43
N TYR A 141 -3.16 -18.77 -32.93
CA TYR A 141 -4.00 -17.63 -32.55
C TYR A 141 -5.49 -18.00 -32.54
N ALA A 142 -6.25 -17.33 -31.68
CA ALA A 142 -7.71 -17.34 -31.68
C ALA A 142 -8.21 -15.90 -31.58
N LEU A 143 -9.00 -15.46 -32.56
CA LEU A 143 -9.51 -14.09 -32.65
C LEU A 143 -10.99 -14.05 -32.24
N PHE A 144 -11.30 -13.21 -31.26
CA PHE A 144 -12.66 -12.80 -30.94
C PHE A 144 -12.79 -11.32 -31.33
N ALA A 145 -13.57 -11.04 -32.38
CA ALA A 145 -13.74 -9.72 -32.95
C ALA A 145 -15.22 -9.31 -32.96
N PRO A 146 -15.53 -8.01 -32.85
CA PRO A 146 -16.91 -7.55 -32.89
C PRO A 146 -17.54 -7.86 -34.25
N ASP A 147 -18.83 -8.18 -34.25
CA ASP A 147 -19.60 -8.35 -35.47
C ASP A 147 -19.69 -6.99 -36.19
N PRO A 148 -19.19 -6.87 -37.43
CA PRO A 148 -19.23 -5.62 -38.17
C PRO A 148 -20.62 -5.30 -38.74
N THR A 149 -21.59 -6.21 -38.64
CA THR A 149 -22.93 -6.05 -39.21
C THR A 149 -23.88 -5.31 -38.26
N GLY A 150 -24.85 -4.58 -38.82
CA GLY A 150 -25.83 -3.81 -38.05
C GLY A 150 -25.32 -2.48 -37.49
N THR A 151 -25.72 -2.13 -36.27
CA THR A 151 -25.19 -0.98 -35.50
C THR A 151 -24.18 -1.52 -34.48
N PRO A 152 -22.90 -1.72 -34.87
CA PRO A 152 -21.93 -2.40 -34.03
C PRO A 152 -21.62 -1.59 -32.76
N SER A 153 -21.66 -2.24 -31.60
CA SER A 153 -21.20 -1.66 -30.34
C SER A 153 -19.68 -1.46 -30.32
N GLY A 154 -18.95 -2.24 -31.13
CA GLY A 154 -17.49 -2.33 -31.09
C GLY A 154 -16.95 -3.17 -29.93
N ASP A 155 -17.82 -3.66 -29.04
CA ASP A 155 -17.45 -4.42 -27.85
C ASP A 155 -17.36 -5.93 -28.14
N VAL A 156 -16.37 -6.59 -27.56
CA VAL A 156 -16.31 -8.07 -27.44
C VAL A 156 -16.28 -8.42 -25.96
N ARG A 157 -17.12 -9.37 -25.53
CA ARG A 157 -17.14 -9.86 -24.16
C ARG A 157 -17.07 -11.38 -24.14
N ILE A 158 -16.15 -11.91 -23.34
CA ILE A 158 -16.14 -13.32 -22.96
C ILE A 158 -16.83 -13.39 -21.60
N VAL A 159 -18.06 -13.91 -21.60
CA VAL A 159 -18.89 -14.01 -20.40
C VAL A 159 -18.79 -15.41 -19.84
N ALA A 160 -18.31 -15.52 -18.60
CA ALA A 160 -18.24 -16.77 -17.86
C ALA A 160 -18.97 -16.59 -16.52
N THR A 161 -19.67 -17.62 -16.09
CA THR A 161 -20.52 -17.61 -14.89
C THR A 161 -20.17 -18.82 -14.03
N LYS A 162 -20.19 -18.62 -12.71
CA LYS A 162 -20.10 -19.68 -11.71
C LYS A 162 -21.45 -19.86 -11.03
N ASP A 163 -21.78 -21.10 -10.64
CA ASP A 163 -23.08 -21.43 -10.04
C ASP A 163 -23.14 -21.06 -8.55
N SER A 164 -21.99 -21.09 -7.87
CA SER A 164 -21.83 -20.74 -6.46
C SER A 164 -20.62 -19.82 -6.22
N ALA A 165 -20.64 -19.08 -5.10
CA ALA A 165 -19.52 -18.25 -4.67
C ALA A 165 -18.22 -19.04 -4.47
N THR A 166 -18.33 -20.32 -4.09
CA THR A 166 -17.20 -21.23 -3.84
C THR A 166 -16.59 -21.85 -5.10
N ASP A 167 -17.25 -21.69 -6.24
CA ASP A 167 -16.78 -22.25 -7.50
C ASP A 167 -15.69 -21.37 -8.12
N VAL A 168 -15.11 -21.84 -9.22
CA VAL A 168 -14.02 -21.16 -9.92
C VAL A 168 -14.46 -20.79 -11.33
N VAL A 169 -14.28 -19.52 -11.68
CA VAL A 169 -14.20 -19.03 -13.05
C VAL A 169 -12.88 -18.30 -13.19
N SER A 170 -11.95 -18.88 -13.94
CA SER A 170 -10.62 -18.32 -14.11
C SER A 170 -10.09 -18.51 -15.53
N HIS A 171 -9.14 -17.66 -15.90
CA HIS A 171 -8.24 -17.94 -17.02
C HIS A 171 -6.99 -18.62 -16.45
N LEU A 172 -6.78 -19.88 -16.79
CA LEU A 172 -5.64 -20.68 -16.35
C LEU A 172 -4.51 -20.67 -17.39
N PHE A 173 -3.31 -20.29 -16.98
CA PHE A 173 -2.10 -20.32 -17.77
C PHE A 173 -1.28 -21.56 -17.41
N GLN A 174 -0.89 -22.33 -18.43
CA GLN A 174 -0.20 -23.60 -18.25
C GLN A 174 1.11 -23.67 -19.05
N ASN A 175 2.07 -24.46 -18.55
CA ASN A 175 3.22 -24.93 -19.32
C ASN A 175 3.24 -26.46 -19.30
N ASN A 176 3.25 -27.09 -20.48
CA ASN A 176 3.19 -28.55 -20.61
C ASN A 176 2.08 -29.18 -19.76
N TYR A 177 0.85 -28.64 -19.88
CA TYR A 177 -0.34 -29.08 -19.14
C TYR A 177 -0.25 -28.97 -17.60
N SER A 178 0.73 -28.23 -17.08
CA SER A 178 0.89 -27.94 -15.65
C SER A 178 0.61 -26.46 -15.39
N GLY A 179 -0.28 -26.16 -14.44
CA GLY A 179 -0.71 -24.79 -14.12
C GLY A 179 0.43 -23.91 -13.61
N ARG A 180 0.44 -22.63 -13.96
CA ARG A 180 1.48 -21.66 -13.53
C ARG A 180 0.90 -20.39 -12.94
N ALA A 181 -0.19 -19.91 -13.51
CA ALA A 181 -0.91 -18.75 -13.00
C ALA A 181 -2.38 -18.86 -13.36
N GLU A 182 -3.24 -18.26 -12.56
CA GLU A 182 -4.64 -18.06 -12.91
C GLU A 182 -5.17 -16.75 -12.34
N PHE A 183 -6.10 -16.12 -13.06
CA PHE A 183 -6.86 -14.99 -12.53
C PHE A 183 -8.36 -15.15 -12.78
N GLY A 184 -9.17 -14.64 -11.86
CA GLY A 184 -10.63 -14.69 -11.95
C GLY A 184 -11.31 -14.70 -10.60
N LEU A 185 -12.52 -15.26 -10.55
CA LEU A 185 -13.28 -15.49 -9.33
C LEU A 185 -12.99 -16.90 -8.83
N ILE A 186 -12.06 -17.04 -7.88
CA ILE A 186 -11.43 -18.33 -7.54
C ILE A 186 -11.79 -18.73 -6.10
N GLY A 187 -12.90 -19.43 -5.93
CA GLY A 187 -13.37 -19.88 -4.61
C GLY A 187 -13.93 -18.76 -3.73
N SER A 188 -14.11 -17.56 -4.31
CA SER A 188 -14.74 -16.37 -3.73
C SER A 188 -15.32 -15.51 -4.86
N ASP A 189 -16.20 -14.56 -4.51
CA ASP A 189 -16.65 -13.47 -5.41
C ASP A 189 -15.59 -12.37 -5.60
N ASP A 190 -14.50 -12.43 -4.86
CA ASP A 190 -13.36 -11.53 -5.02
C ASP A 190 -12.51 -11.91 -6.25
N PHE A 191 -11.99 -10.88 -6.94
CA PHE A 191 -11.10 -11.10 -8.07
C PHE A 191 -9.68 -11.38 -7.56
N ALA A 192 -9.14 -12.55 -7.88
CA ALA A 192 -7.82 -12.97 -7.39
C ALA A 192 -6.87 -13.28 -8.55
N LEU A 193 -5.57 -13.05 -8.29
CA LEU A 193 -4.46 -13.60 -9.08
C LEU A 193 -3.71 -14.60 -8.21
N LYS A 194 -3.55 -15.83 -8.70
CA LYS A 194 -2.78 -16.89 -8.02
C LYS A 194 -1.69 -17.44 -8.94
N VAL A 195 -0.56 -17.86 -8.35
CA VAL A 195 0.58 -18.44 -9.06
C VAL A 195 1.01 -19.76 -8.43
N SER A 196 1.55 -20.67 -9.23
CA SER A 196 1.96 -22.00 -8.81
C SER A 196 3.35 -22.36 -9.36
N SER A 197 4.19 -22.94 -8.50
CA SER A 197 5.52 -23.43 -8.87
C SER A 197 5.51 -24.90 -9.32
N ASP A 198 4.53 -25.68 -8.86
CA ASP A 198 4.41 -27.13 -9.07
C ASP A 198 3.23 -27.52 -9.97
N GLY A 199 2.29 -26.58 -10.21
CA GLY A 199 1.05 -26.79 -10.93
C GLY A 199 -0.07 -27.44 -10.14
N SER A 200 0.12 -27.64 -8.83
CA SER A 200 -0.88 -28.18 -7.90
C SER A 200 -1.24 -27.21 -6.77
N THR A 201 -0.25 -26.51 -6.24
CA THR A 201 -0.41 -25.58 -5.12
C THR A 201 -0.34 -24.15 -5.64
N PHE A 202 -1.42 -23.39 -5.45
CA PHE A 202 -1.52 -22.01 -5.91
C PHE A 202 -1.45 -21.05 -4.73
N ALA A 203 -0.42 -20.21 -4.73
CA ALA A 203 -0.28 -19.10 -3.81
C ALA A 203 -1.02 -17.88 -4.36
N GLN A 204 -1.86 -17.25 -3.53
CA GLN A 204 -2.49 -15.98 -3.90
C GLN A 204 -1.44 -14.87 -3.88
N ALA A 205 -1.38 -14.09 -4.96
CA ALA A 205 -0.49 -12.93 -5.08
C ALA A 205 -1.20 -11.66 -4.61
N PHE A 206 -2.38 -11.40 -5.16
CA PHE A 206 -3.28 -10.35 -4.67
C PHE A 206 -4.74 -10.75 -4.86
N VAL A 207 -5.61 -10.09 -4.11
CA VAL A 207 -7.07 -10.18 -4.22
C VAL A 207 -7.68 -8.78 -4.20
N VAL A 208 -8.74 -8.60 -4.98
CA VAL A 208 -9.57 -7.40 -4.99
C VAL A 208 -10.91 -7.74 -4.37
N ASP A 209 -11.14 -7.20 -3.19
CA ASP A 209 -12.41 -7.38 -2.47
C ASP A 209 -13.54 -6.75 -3.29
N HIS A 210 -14.54 -7.57 -3.65
CA HIS A 210 -15.62 -7.16 -4.54
C HIS A 210 -16.57 -6.11 -3.91
N THR A 211 -16.60 -6.01 -2.58
CA THR A 211 -17.47 -5.07 -1.86
C THR A 211 -16.80 -3.71 -1.67
N THR A 212 -15.51 -3.68 -1.40
CA THR A 212 -14.74 -2.48 -1.03
C THR A 212 -13.83 -1.97 -2.15
N ALA A 213 -13.65 -2.75 -3.23
CA ALA A 213 -12.70 -2.52 -4.31
C ALA A 213 -11.24 -2.37 -3.83
N LYS A 214 -10.93 -2.82 -2.61
CA LYS A 214 -9.58 -2.76 -2.04
C LYS A 214 -8.74 -3.92 -2.57
N VAL A 215 -7.52 -3.61 -2.96
CA VAL A 215 -6.51 -4.62 -3.31
C VAL A 215 -5.71 -4.96 -2.06
N SER A 216 -5.63 -6.24 -1.70
CA SER A 216 -4.70 -6.76 -0.71
C SER A 216 -3.70 -7.72 -1.36
N PHE A 217 -2.47 -7.72 -0.87
CA PHE A 217 -1.43 -8.63 -1.29
C PHE A 217 -1.19 -9.65 -0.18
N ASP A 218 -1.28 -10.94 -0.51
CA ASP A 218 -1.01 -12.03 0.42
C ASP A 218 0.50 -12.36 0.48
N GLN A 219 1.27 -11.77 -0.43
CA GLN A 219 2.73 -11.86 -0.51
C GLN A 219 3.36 -10.46 -0.36
N ASP A 220 4.66 -10.42 -0.05
CA ASP A 220 5.42 -9.18 -0.02
C ASP A 220 5.49 -8.51 -1.40
N ILE A 221 5.35 -7.18 -1.43
CA ILE A 221 5.57 -6.37 -2.64
C ILE A 221 7.07 -6.11 -2.79
N ALA A 222 7.74 -6.88 -3.65
CA ALA A 222 9.14 -6.66 -3.98
C ALA A 222 9.31 -5.59 -5.07
N VAL A 223 10.03 -4.50 -4.76
CA VAL A 223 10.36 -3.43 -5.73
C VAL A 223 11.82 -3.54 -6.15
N ALA A 224 12.06 -4.00 -7.38
CA ALA A 224 13.40 -4.08 -7.95
C ALA A 224 13.85 -2.71 -8.48
N GLY A 225 14.56 -1.93 -7.65
CA GLY A 225 15.15 -0.64 -8.04
C GLY A 225 14.12 0.45 -8.28
N GLY A 226 13.72 1.16 -7.22
CA GLY A 226 12.77 2.27 -7.29
C GLY A 226 12.11 2.58 -5.95
N ALA A 227 11.08 3.41 -5.97
CA ALA A 227 10.22 3.71 -4.83
C ALA A 227 8.75 3.47 -5.18
N VAL A 228 7.92 3.12 -4.19
CA VAL A 228 6.47 3.07 -4.34
C VAL A 228 5.93 4.48 -4.15
N THR A 229 5.46 5.12 -5.23
CA THR A 229 4.79 6.41 -5.15
C THR A 229 3.29 6.20 -4.98
N LEU A 230 2.73 6.62 -3.86
CA LEU A 230 1.28 6.75 -3.67
C LEU A 230 0.90 8.21 -3.90
N GLY A 231 -0.16 8.48 -4.67
CA GLY A 231 -0.59 9.84 -5.03
C GLY A 231 -1.10 10.65 -3.83
N SER A 232 -2.40 10.93 -3.77
CA SER A 232 -3.01 11.64 -2.63
C SER A 232 -3.46 10.71 -1.49
N ALA A 233 -2.95 9.47 -1.43
CA ALA A 233 -3.35 8.45 -0.47
C ALA A 233 -2.27 8.23 0.61
N SER A 234 -2.70 7.88 1.83
CA SER A 234 -1.82 7.57 2.97
C SER A 234 -1.30 6.13 2.92
N LEU A 235 -0.06 5.92 3.36
CA LEU A 235 0.44 4.60 3.78
C LEU A 235 -0.08 4.33 5.20
N SER A 236 -0.79 3.21 5.37
CA SER A 236 -1.20 2.68 6.66
C SER A 236 -0.80 1.21 6.75
N TRP A 237 0.07 0.89 7.70
CA TRP A 237 0.37 -0.49 8.12
C TRP A 237 0.08 -0.63 9.60
N SER A 238 -0.38 -1.82 9.97
CA SER A 238 -0.73 -2.19 11.35
C SER A 238 0.46 -2.18 12.32
N THR A 239 1.69 -1.90 11.88
CA THR A 239 2.90 -1.99 12.72
C THR A 239 3.96 -0.88 12.57
N GLY A 240 3.73 0.28 11.91
CA GLY A 240 4.67 1.42 12.10
C GLY A 240 4.87 2.59 11.11
N LEU A 241 3.94 2.94 10.20
CA LEU A 241 3.94 4.21 9.44
C LEU A 241 2.48 4.54 9.27
N SER A 242 2.02 5.46 10.09
CA SER A 242 0.84 6.25 9.84
C SER A 242 1.33 7.61 9.34
N LEU A 243 1.16 7.85 8.05
CA LEU A 243 1.13 9.21 7.48
C LEU A 243 -0.35 9.54 7.25
N SER A 244 -1.11 9.72 8.34
CA SER A 244 -2.54 10.00 8.23
C SER A 244 -2.77 11.46 7.86
N SER A 245 -3.35 11.70 6.69
CA SER A 245 -4.11 12.92 6.44
C SER A 245 -5.54 12.73 6.96
N GLY A 246 -5.68 12.61 8.29
CA GLY A 246 -6.93 12.80 9.06
C GLY A 246 -8.15 11.91 8.75
N ALA A 247 -8.46 10.97 9.66
CA ALA A 247 -9.83 10.55 9.99
C ALA A 247 -9.85 9.86 11.37
N GLY A 248 -9.63 10.64 12.42
CA GLY A 248 -9.60 10.21 13.82
C GLY A 248 -8.52 10.97 14.57
N GLY A 249 -8.90 11.76 15.58
CA GLY A 249 -8.07 12.39 16.63
C GLY A 249 -6.88 13.28 16.26
N ASP A 250 -6.05 12.85 15.32
CA ASP A 250 -4.62 13.18 15.24
C ASP A 250 -4.27 13.84 13.91
N ALA A 251 -5.22 14.57 13.30
CA ALA A 251 -5.02 15.21 12.01
C ALA A 251 -3.68 15.99 11.98
N GLY A 252 -2.85 15.76 10.96
CA GLY A 252 -1.54 16.41 10.83
C GLY A 252 -0.39 15.75 11.61
N SER A 253 -0.64 14.63 12.30
CA SER A 253 0.39 13.94 13.08
C SER A 253 1.16 12.87 12.29
N ILE A 254 2.40 12.61 12.69
CA ILE A 254 3.28 11.55 12.16
C ILE A 254 3.45 10.49 13.26
N ALA A 255 3.10 9.23 12.99
CA ALA A 255 3.30 8.12 13.94
C ALA A 255 4.09 6.97 13.30
N LEU A 256 5.33 6.75 13.76
CA LEU A 256 6.24 5.72 13.29
C LEU A 256 6.67 4.81 14.45
N GLY A 257 6.48 3.50 14.33
CA GLY A 257 6.79 2.51 15.36
C GLY A 257 5.55 1.95 16.07
N ALA A 258 5.67 0.73 16.60
CA ALA A 258 4.57 0.05 17.30
C ALA A 258 4.21 0.80 18.59
N GLY A 259 2.94 1.06 18.85
CA GLY A 259 2.54 1.78 20.06
C GLY A 259 2.56 3.31 19.95
N ALA A 260 2.99 3.86 18.82
CA ALA A 260 3.17 5.31 18.67
C ALA A 260 1.81 6.01 18.45
N LEU A 261 1.49 6.99 19.30
CA LEU A 261 0.18 7.69 19.33
C LEU A 261 -1.05 6.76 19.54
N ASP A 262 -0.88 5.57 20.11
CA ASP A 262 -1.95 4.57 20.25
C ASP A 262 -3.20 5.06 21.01
N ALA A 263 -3.06 5.97 21.98
CA ALA A 263 -4.18 6.47 22.79
C ALA A 263 -4.83 7.76 22.23
N ALA A 264 -4.36 8.25 21.08
CA ALA A 264 -4.72 9.59 20.63
C ALA A 264 -6.15 9.64 20.08
N SER A 265 -6.93 10.59 20.61
CA SER A 265 -8.39 10.71 20.40
C SER A 265 -8.80 12.09 19.89
N SER A 266 -7.96 13.08 20.17
CA SER A 266 -7.97 14.47 19.72
C SER A 266 -6.54 15.02 19.88
N GLY A 267 -6.22 16.18 19.30
CA GLY A 267 -4.87 16.76 19.40
C GLY A 267 -4.06 16.55 18.13
N THR A 268 -3.76 17.66 17.46
CA THR A 268 -3.18 17.67 16.11
C THR A 268 -1.67 17.88 16.14
N ASP A 269 -1.04 17.64 14.99
CA ASP A 269 0.32 18.07 14.70
C ASP A 269 1.40 17.49 15.64
N ASN A 270 1.19 16.24 16.09
CA ASN A 270 2.18 15.51 16.88
C ASN A 270 3.15 14.74 15.97
N VAL A 271 4.40 14.58 16.39
CA VAL A 271 5.39 13.73 15.72
C VAL A 271 5.88 12.69 16.70
N ALA A 272 5.53 11.42 16.48
CA ALA A 272 5.92 10.28 17.30
C ALA A 272 6.74 9.29 16.45
N ILE A 273 8.02 9.11 16.78
CA ILE A 273 8.94 8.23 16.04
C ILE A 273 9.68 7.33 17.03
N GLY A 274 9.34 6.06 17.08
CA GLY A 274 9.88 5.05 17.99
C GLY A 274 8.77 4.20 18.61
N THR A 275 9.12 3.02 19.11
CA THR A 275 8.16 2.16 19.83
C THR A 275 7.60 2.91 21.03
N SER A 276 6.27 2.94 21.16
CA SER A 276 5.54 3.64 22.23
C SER A 276 5.86 5.12 22.41
N ALA A 277 6.38 5.81 21.38
CA ALA A 277 6.56 7.25 21.40
C ALA A 277 5.20 7.96 21.47
N LEU A 278 5.00 8.87 22.44
CA LEU A 278 3.72 9.54 22.72
C LEU A 278 2.52 8.58 22.87
N ALA A 279 2.74 7.34 23.30
CA ALA A 279 1.69 6.32 23.40
C ALA A 279 0.50 6.73 24.29
N GLY A 280 0.70 7.62 25.26
CA GLY A 280 -0.33 8.10 26.18
C GLY A 280 -1.11 9.33 25.73
N VAL A 281 -0.74 9.98 24.61
CA VAL A 281 -1.37 11.25 24.20
C VAL A 281 -2.83 10.99 23.89
N THR A 282 -3.75 11.79 24.45
CA THR A 282 -5.20 11.68 24.21
C THR A 282 -5.80 12.92 23.57
N SER A 283 -5.38 14.11 24.01
CA SER A 283 -5.83 15.42 23.50
C SER A 283 -4.70 16.44 23.30
N GLY A 284 -3.45 16.05 23.59
CA GLY A 284 -2.28 16.92 23.49
C GLY A 284 -1.90 17.19 22.03
N ALA A 285 -1.50 18.42 21.71
CA ALA A 285 -1.13 18.84 20.36
C ALA A 285 0.31 19.37 20.31
N LEU A 286 0.91 19.40 19.12
CA LEU A 286 2.23 20.01 18.88
C LEU A 286 3.36 19.37 19.70
N ASN A 287 3.26 18.07 20.00
CA ASN A 287 4.34 17.34 20.68
C ASN A 287 5.25 16.66 19.65
N VAL A 288 6.56 16.73 19.86
CA VAL A 288 7.56 16.00 19.09
C VAL A 288 8.24 14.99 20.02
N ALA A 289 8.22 13.72 19.67
CA ALA A 289 8.88 12.64 20.37
C ALA A 289 9.62 11.72 19.40
N VAL A 290 10.93 11.59 19.59
CA VAL A 290 11.78 10.74 18.76
C VAL A 290 12.63 9.85 19.66
N GLY A 291 12.32 8.56 19.72
CA GLY A 291 12.98 7.54 20.54
C GLY A 291 11.99 6.55 21.15
N ASP A 292 12.48 5.37 21.49
CA ASP A 292 11.70 4.34 22.22
C ASP A 292 11.19 4.89 23.56
N GLY A 293 9.87 4.85 23.77
CA GLY A 293 9.20 5.36 24.97
C GLY A 293 9.29 6.88 25.20
N ALA A 294 9.72 7.66 24.19
CA ALA A 294 9.83 9.11 24.33
C ALA A 294 8.43 9.75 24.55
N GLY A 295 8.28 10.53 25.61
CA GLY A 295 7.02 11.19 25.96
C GLY A 295 5.85 10.25 26.27
N ALA A 296 6.10 8.98 26.62
CA ALA A 296 5.06 7.97 26.78
C ALA A 296 3.95 8.33 27.79
N ALA A 297 4.25 9.17 28.80
CA ALA A 297 3.29 9.63 29.81
C ALA A 297 2.53 10.92 29.45
N VAL A 298 2.85 11.59 28.34
CA VAL A 298 2.12 12.80 27.92
C VAL A 298 0.70 12.40 27.57
N THR A 299 -0.31 13.06 28.15
CA THR A 299 -1.73 12.80 27.86
C THR A 299 -2.40 13.97 27.14
N THR A 300 -2.73 15.03 27.87
CA THR A 300 -3.45 16.21 27.35
C THR A 300 -2.55 17.41 27.12
N ALA A 301 -1.29 17.35 27.55
CA ALA A 301 -0.34 18.44 27.41
C ALA A 301 0.19 18.59 25.98
N GLY A 302 0.47 19.82 25.59
CA GLY A 302 1.02 20.15 24.26
C GLY A 302 2.37 20.84 24.32
N GLY A 303 2.98 21.04 23.15
CA GLY A 303 4.19 21.84 23.00
C GLY A 303 5.48 21.20 23.52
N ASN A 304 5.50 19.88 23.76
CA ASN A 304 6.70 19.21 24.24
C ASN A 304 7.62 18.78 23.09
N THR A 305 8.94 18.81 23.31
CA THR A 305 9.95 18.25 22.40
C THR A 305 10.84 17.28 23.15
N PHE A 306 10.77 15.99 22.82
CA PHE A 306 11.53 14.91 23.44
C PHE A 306 12.30 14.13 22.39
N ILE A 307 13.63 14.15 22.48
CA ILE A 307 14.51 13.49 21.51
C ILE A 307 15.52 12.64 22.27
N GLY A 308 15.41 11.31 22.12
CA GLY A 308 16.21 10.29 22.81
C GLY A 308 15.33 9.19 23.38
N ALA A 309 15.84 7.95 23.47
CA ALA A 309 15.11 6.85 24.09
C ALA A 309 14.83 7.15 25.57
N GLY A 310 13.55 7.03 25.97
CA GLY A 310 13.06 7.38 27.30
C GLY A 310 13.07 8.88 27.61
N ALA A 311 13.29 9.76 26.63
CA ALA A 311 13.25 11.20 26.86
C ALA A 311 11.83 11.64 27.25
N GLY A 312 11.68 12.34 28.38
CA GLY A 312 10.37 12.80 28.86
C GLY A 312 9.38 11.68 29.20
N ALA A 313 9.84 10.43 29.38
CA ALA A 313 8.96 9.26 29.52
C ALA A 313 7.95 9.35 30.68
N THR A 314 8.23 10.15 31.71
CA THR A 314 7.33 10.36 32.86
C THR A 314 6.69 11.76 32.91
N VAL A 315 6.92 12.61 31.90
CA VAL A 315 6.42 13.99 31.88
C VAL A 315 4.94 14.03 31.49
N VAL A 316 4.14 14.77 32.26
CA VAL A 316 2.71 15.01 31.98
C VAL A 316 2.36 16.49 31.73
N GLY A 317 3.33 17.39 31.83
CA GLY A 317 3.15 18.85 31.64
C GLY A 317 3.48 19.33 30.22
N ALA A 318 3.18 20.60 29.94
CA ALA A 318 3.34 21.23 28.63
C ALA A 318 4.70 21.94 28.45
N ASP A 319 5.01 22.38 27.23
CA ASP A 319 6.13 23.27 26.88
C ASP A 319 7.52 22.86 27.44
N ASN A 320 7.80 21.56 27.45
CA ASN A 320 9.09 21.03 27.85
C ASN A 320 9.97 20.66 26.67
N SER A 321 11.28 20.78 26.84
CA SER A 321 12.27 20.31 25.87
C SER A 321 13.29 19.38 26.55
N ALA A 322 13.36 18.12 26.14
CA ALA A 322 14.36 17.16 26.62
C ALA A 322 15.12 16.54 25.45
N LEU A 323 16.44 16.75 25.42
CA LEU A 323 17.32 16.23 24.39
C LEU A 323 18.40 15.34 25.02
N GLY A 324 18.30 14.04 24.78
CA GLY A 324 19.23 13.02 25.28
C GLY A 324 18.52 11.75 25.75
N GLN A 325 19.21 10.61 25.70
CA GLN A 325 18.70 9.35 26.24
C GLN A 325 18.40 9.49 27.73
N GLY A 326 17.17 9.16 28.14
CA GLY A 326 16.71 9.28 29.52
C GLY A 326 16.70 10.70 30.08
N ALA A 327 16.83 11.74 29.24
CA ALA A 327 16.60 13.12 29.70
C ALA A 327 15.16 13.20 30.23
N PHE A 328 14.96 13.75 31.43
CA PHE A 328 13.66 13.71 32.11
C PHE A 328 13.15 12.29 32.47
N ALA A 329 14.02 11.29 32.66
CA ALA A 329 13.59 9.98 33.18
C ALA A 329 13.75 9.84 34.71
N GLY A 330 14.53 10.72 35.35
CA GLY A 330 15.03 10.54 36.73
C GLY A 330 14.10 10.94 37.88
N ALA A 331 13.06 11.76 37.63
CA ALA A 331 11.76 11.81 38.36
C ALA A 331 10.85 13.03 38.03
N PRO A 332 10.53 13.37 36.77
CA PRO A 332 9.55 14.42 36.47
C PRO A 332 8.09 13.95 36.49
N THR A 333 7.20 14.89 36.88
CA THR A 333 5.73 14.92 36.69
C THR A 333 5.23 16.34 37.01
N GLY A 334 4.23 16.94 36.37
CA GLY A 334 4.35 17.54 35.03
C GLY A 334 4.92 18.96 35.10
N ILE A 335 6.16 19.10 34.66
CA ILE A 335 6.88 20.37 34.54
C ILE A 335 6.42 21.10 33.27
N THR A 336 6.51 22.44 33.22
CA THR A 336 5.73 23.26 32.25
C THR A 336 6.54 24.19 31.35
N ASN A 337 7.78 24.55 31.68
CA ASN A 337 8.58 25.42 30.84
C ASN A 337 10.05 25.13 31.12
N CYS A 338 10.45 23.90 30.83
CA CYS A 338 11.77 23.41 31.22
C CYS A 338 12.54 22.89 30.03
N ALA A 339 13.86 23.06 30.07
CA ALA A 339 14.75 22.47 29.09
C ALA A 339 15.82 21.62 29.78
N ALA A 340 16.05 20.41 29.28
CA ALA A 340 17.19 19.59 29.66
C ALA A 340 17.93 19.10 28.42
N VAL A 341 19.25 19.29 28.42
CA VAL A 341 20.13 18.86 27.33
C VAL A 341 21.22 17.97 27.91
N GLY A 342 21.32 16.75 27.39
CA GLY A 342 22.27 15.72 27.81
C GLY A 342 21.58 14.43 28.30
N ALA A 343 22.26 13.30 28.16
CA ALA A 343 21.74 12.02 28.62
C ALA A 343 21.51 12.02 30.14
N GLY A 344 20.32 11.60 30.58
CA GLY A 344 19.94 11.61 31.99
C GLY A 344 19.83 13.01 32.63
N ALA A 345 19.88 14.10 31.85
CA ALA A 345 19.69 15.44 32.39
C ALA A 345 18.26 15.61 32.91
N THR A 346 18.10 16.19 34.09
CA THR A 346 16.78 16.42 34.71
C THR A 346 16.72 17.72 35.48
N VAL A 347 15.57 18.37 35.43
CA VAL A 347 15.22 19.49 36.30
C VAL A 347 14.38 19.00 37.48
N GLN A 348 14.20 19.84 38.50
CA GLN A 348 13.42 19.50 39.70
C GLN A 348 12.22 20.42 39.91
N GLY A 349 12.12 21.54 39.20
CA GLY A 349 11.02 22.50 39.28
C GLY A 349 10.67 23.11 37.92
N SER A 350 9.57 23.87 37.86
CA SER A 350 9.16 24.58 36.64
C SER A 350 10.11 25.74 36.31
N HIS A 351 10.16 26.16 35.04
CA HIS A 351 10.97 27.30 34.59
C HIS A 351 12.49 27.11 34.77
N GLN A 352 12.96 25.87 34.62
CA GLN A 352 14.37 25.51 34.81
C GLN A 352 15.02 25.05 33.50
N VAL A 353 16.29 25.40 33.34
CA VAL A 353 17.15 24.88 32.28
C VAL A 353 18.31 24.12 32.91
N GLN A 354 18.48 22.86 32.52
CA GLN A 354 19.58 22.00 32.96
C GLN A 354 20.47 21.63 31.76
N LEU A 355 21.77 21.87 31.89
CA LEU A 355 22.78 21.46 30.92
C LEU A 355 23.62 20.31 31.51
N GLY A 356 23.30 19.09 31.12
CA GLY A 356 23.97 17.87 31.57
C GLY A 356 23.53 17.35 32.93
N ASN A 357 24.31 16.41 33.46
CA ASN A 357 24.14 15.76 34.76
C ASN A 357 25.46 15.81 35.57
N SER A 358 25.56 15.09 36.69
CA SER A 358 26.75 15.07 37.56
C SER A 358 28.04 14.57 36.87
N ALA A 359 27.92 13.85 35.75
CA ALA A 359 29.05 13.41 34.94
C ALA A 359 29.43 14.42 33.83
N THR A 360 28.66 15.49 33.65
CA THR A 360 28.86 16.45 32.57
C THR A 360 29.77 17.60 33.01
N THR A 361 30.70 18.00 32.14
CA THR A 361 31.44 19.26 32.26
C THR A 361 30.95 20.23 31.20
N THR A 362 30.40 21.36 31.62
CA THR A 362 29.94 22.41 30.69
C THR A 362 31.12 23.26 30.25
N TYR A 363 31.44 23.24 28.96
CA TYR A 363 32.50 24.06 28.37
C TYR A 363 31.91 25.20 27.54
N ALA A 364 32.20 26.44 27.92
CA ALA A 364 31.85 27.64 27.17
C ALA A 364 33.14 28.33 26.70
N TYR A 365 33.24 28.66 25.41
CA TYR A 365 34.43 29.32 24.85
C TYR A 365 34.58 30.78 25.31
N GLY A 366 33.47 31.44 25.67
CA GLY A 366 33.43 32.80 26.21
C GLY A 366 32.56 32.87 27.46
N ALA A 367 32.58 34.03 28.13
CA ALA A 367 31.74 34.27 29.29
C ALA A 367 30.25 34.25 28.92
N ILE A 368 29.44 33.60 29.76
CA ILE A 368 27.98 33.68 29.67
C ILE A 368 27.57 35.12 29.97
N GLN A 369 26.77 35.72 29.09
CA GLN A 369 26.34 37.11 29.21
C GLN A 369 24.95 37.16 29.83
N ASP A 370 24.82 37.88 30.95
CA ASP A 370 23.55 38.12 31.61
C ASP A 370 22.94 39.44 31.12
N ARG A 371 21.66 39.43 30.73
CA ARG A 371 20.97 40.66 30.30
C ARG A 371 20.84 41.60 31.50
N SER A 372 21.28 42.84 31.33
CA SER A 372 21.33 43.85 32.40
C SER A 372 20.93 45.25 31.94
N ASP A 373 20.09 45.35 30.90
CA ASP A 373 19.60 46.60 30.31
C ASP A 373 18.82 47.42 31.34
N GLU A 374 18.96 48.75 31.31
CA GLU A 374 18.27 49.66 32.24
C GLU A 374 16.74 49.58 32.07
N ARG A 375 16.25 49.35 30.85
CA ARG A 375 14.81 49.28 30.56
C ARG A 375 14.13 48.07 31.20
N ASP A 376 14.91 47.04 31.49
CA ASP A 376 14.44 45.81 32.13
C ASP A 376 14.57 45.88 33.67
N LYS A 377 14.91 47.06 34.23
CA LYS A 377 15.12 47.29 35.67
C LYS A 377 14.21 48.40 36.20
N ALA A 378 13.78 48.25 37.44
CA ALA A 378 13.05 49.25 38.20
C ALA A 378 13.70 49.41 39.58
N ASP A 379 13.41 50.53 40.26
CA ASP A 379 13.87 50.83 41.62
C ASP A 379 15.40 50.74 41.81
N VAL A 380 16.16 51.18 40.80
CA VAL A 380 17.63 51.18 40.83
C VAL A 380 18.12 52.11 41.93
N ARG A 381 18.88 51.55 42.88
CA ARG A 381 19.47 52.23 44.04
C ARG A 381 20.87 51.69 44.32
N ASP A 382 21.65 52.44 45.10
CA ASP A 382 22.92 51.95 45.62
C ASP A 382 22.71 50.70 46.48
N THR A 383 23.63 49.74 46.37
CA THR A 383 23.55 48.50 47.13
C THR A 383 23.73 48.75 48.63
N ALA A 384 22.82 48.21 49.44
CA ALA A 384 22.94 48.19 50.89
C ALA A 384 23.95 47.13 51.39
N LEU A 385 24.31 46.18 50.52
CA LEU A 385 25.30 45.14 50.82
C LEU A 385 26.71 45.68 50.57
N GLY A 386 27.62 45.41 51.51
CA GLY A 386 28.99 45.90 51.45
C GLY A 386 29.89 45.16 52.44
N LEU A 387 30.81 45.89 53.08
CA LEU A 387 31.85 45.33 53.94
C LEU A 387 31.28 44.51 55.10
N GLU A 388 30.20 44.96 55.74
CA GLU A 388 29.55 44.19 56.81
C GLU A 388 29.03 42.83 56.33
N PHE A 389 28.33 42.81 55.18
CA PHE A 389 27.85 41.58 54.55
C PHE A 389 29.00 40.65 54.21
N ILE A 390 30.04 41.16 53.52
CA ILE A 390 31.20 40.37 53.12
C ILE A 390 31.97 39.81 54.32
N ARG A 391 32.11 40.58 55.41
CA ARG A 391 32.75 40.11 56.66
C ARG A 391 31.92 39.05 57.38
N ALA A 392 30.62 39.01 57.15
CA ALA A 392 29.74 37.99 57.71
C ALA A 392 29.84 36.65 56.97
N LEU A 393 30.42 36.61 55.76
CA LEU A 393 30.56 35.39 54.97
C LEU A 393 31.77 34.55 55.42
N ARG A 394 31.63 33.23 55.33
CA ARG A 394 32.72 32.27 55.59
C ARG A 394 33.10 31.56 54.30
N PRO A 395 34.23 31.91 53.66
CA PRO A 395 34.78 31.14 52.55
C PRO A 395 35.16 29.73 53.00
N VAL A 396 34.93 28.74 52.13
CA VAL A 396 35.24 27.33 52.40
C VAL A 396 35.92 26.66 51.22
N ASP A 397 36.75 25.66 51.53
CA ASP A 397 37.26 24.70 50.57
C ASP A 397 36.49 23.39 50.73
N PHE A 398 36.04 22.81 49.62
CA PHE A 398 35.25 21.60 49.64
C PHE A 398 35.61 20.67 48.48
N ARG A 399 35.32 19.38 48.64
CA ARG A 399 35.38 18.39 47.56
C ARG A 399 33.96 18.02 47.19
N TRP A 400 33.70 17.89 45.88
CA TRP A 400 32.40 17.41 45.44
C TRP A 400 32.16 15.99 45.93
N ASP A 401 30.97 15.75 46.46
CA ASP A 401 30.46 14.45 46.83
C ASP A 401 28.98 14.41 46.46
N TYR A 402 28.71 14.06 45.20
CA TYR A 402 27.38 14.19 44.61
C TYR A 402 26.43 13.15 45.21
N ARG A 403 25.25 13.60 45.66
CA ARG A 403 24.23 12.72 46.27
C ARG A 403 23.76 11.65 45.28
N GLU A 404 23.74 11.99 44.00
CA GLU A 404 23.30 11.17 42.87
C GLU A 404 24.23 9.97 42.64
N ASP A 405 25.49 10.05 43.06
CA ASP A 405 26.42 8.93 42.93
C ASP A 405 26.04 7.77 43.86
N TYR A 406 25.19 7.97 44.88
CA TYR A 406 24.85 6.99 45.92
C TYR A 406 23.58 6.16 45.64
N SER A 407 23.19 5.97 44.38
CA SER A 407 21.98 5.24 43.99
C SER A 407 21.91 3.80 44.56
N GLY A 408 20.76 3.44 45.15
CA GLY A 408 20.50 2.12 45.77
C GLY A 408 19.87 2.14 47.17
N ARG A 409 19.76 3.31 47.82
CA ARG A 409 18.91 3.51 49.02
C ARG A 409 17.69 4.32 48.61
N GLY A 410 16.52 3.99 49.15
CA GLY A 410 15.22 4.51 48.71
C GLY A 410 15.09 6.04 48.68
N PRO A 411 14.00 6.57 48.09
CA PRO A 411 13.78 8.00 47.99
C PRO A 411 13.75 8.65 49.38
N GLY A 412 14.72 9.52 49.66
CA GLY A 412 14.85 10.27 50.92
C GLY A 412 16.10 9.98 51.77
N GLU A 413 16.95 8.99 51.42
CA GLU A 413 18.03 8.51 52.31
C GLU A 413 19.47 8.60 51.79
N ALA A 414 19.74 9.21 50.62
CA ALA A 414 21.12 9.37 50.15
C ALA A 414 21.80 10.60 50.78
N SER A 415 22.13 10.52 52.07
CA SER A 415 23.16 11.40 52.64
C SER A 415 24.52 10.95 52.09
N ALA A 416 25.21 11.83 51.39
CA ALA A 416 26.55 11.54 50.87
C ALA A 416 27.50 11.24 52.04
N ASP A 417 28.06 10.03 52.09
CA ASP A 417 28.86 9.53 53.22
C ASP A 417 30.37 9.79 53.08
N GLY A 418 30.78 10.48 52.01
CA GLY A 418 32.18 10.78 51.72
C GLY A 418 32.94 9.68 50.99
N SER A 419 32.34 8.53 50.69
CA SER A 419 33.01 7.42 50.00
C SER A 419 33.17 7.65 48.50
N LYS A 420 32.37 8.52 47.89
CA LYS A 420 32.41 8.86 46.44
C LYS A 420 32.93 10.28 46.15
N LYS A 421 33.54 10.92 47.16
CA LYS A 421 34.12 12.26 47.01
C LYS A 421 35.17 12.34 45.91
N ARG A 422 35.17 13.46 45.20
CA ARG A 422 36.15 13.79 44.16
C ARG A 422 37.47 14.28 44.81
N ASN A 423 38.57 14.18 44.07
CA ASN A 423 39.90 14.42 44.63
C ASN A 423 40.29 15.91 44.76
N ARG A 424 39.75 16.77 43.89
CA ARG A 424 40.13 18.18 43.80
C ARG A 424 39.33 19.03 44.80
N PHE A 425 40.03 19.94 45.48
CA PHE A 425 39.38 21.00 46.25
C PHE A 425 38.85 22.10 45.33
N HIS A 426 37.62 22.52 45.62
CA HIS A 426 36.93 23.66 45.05
C HIS A 426 36.75 24.71 46.15
N HIS A 427 36.60 25.97 45.76
CA HIS A 427 36.58 27.11 46.68
C HIS A 427 35.25 27.84 46.49
N GLY A 428 34.60 28.22 47.58
CA GLY A 428 33.31 28.88 47.50
C GLY A 428 32.64 29.10 48.85
N PHE A 429 31.31 29.08 48.83
CA PHE A 429 30.45 29.26 50.00
C PHE A 429 29.41 28.13 50.07
N LEU A 430 28.93 27.83 51.28
CA LEU A 430 27.79 26.94 51.49
C LEU A 430 26.49 27.75 51.48
N ALA A 431 25.54 27.38 50.63
CA ALA A 431 24.27 28.11 50.49
C ALA A 431 23.50 28.21 51.83
N GLN A 432 23.56 27.16 52.65
CA GLN A 432 22.94 27.13 53.97
C GLN A 432 23.56 28.15 54.94
N GLU A 433 24.87 28.41 54.83
CA GLU A 433 25.52 29.42 55.67
C GLU A 433 25.17 30.84 55.21
N ILE A 434 25.01 31.06 53.89
CA ILE A 434 24.50 32.32 53.36
C ILE A 434 23.08 32.59 53.87
N GLU A 435 22.22 31.57 53.89
CA GLU A 435 20.87 31.67 54.48
C GLU A 435 20.91 32.11 55.95
N GLN A 436 21.83 31.54 56.75
CA GLN A 436 22.00 31.95 58.14
C GLN A 436 22.50 33.38 58.29
N VAL A 437 23.38 33.84 57.38
CA VAL A 437 23.82 35.24 57.33
C VAL A 437 22.64 36.16 57.07
N ILE A 438 21.85 35.88 56.04
CA ILE A 438 20.63 36.65 55.72
C ILE A 438 19.70 36.72 56.94
N ARG A 439 19.44 35.60 57.60
CA ARG A 439 18.55 35.52 58.76
C ARG A 439 19.05 36.31 59.97
N ARG A 440 20.37 36.31 60.24
CA ARG A 440 20.93 36.97 61.44
C ARG A 440 21.17 38.47 61.24
N THR A 441 21.52 38.91 60.03
CA THR A 441 21.80 40.32 59.74
C THR A 441 20.56 41.07 59.28
N GLY A 442 19.52 40.35 58.83
CA GLY A 442 18.33 40.95 58.20
C GLY A 442 18.61 41.53 56.81
N MET A 443 19.79 41.26 56.23
CA MET A 443 20.16 41.71 54.90
C MET A 443 19.62 40.74 53.86
N ASP A 444 18.88 41.26 52.87
CA ASP A 444 18.39 40.47 51.75
C ASP A 444 19.46 40.35 50.64
N PHE A 445 19.57 39.17 50.03
CA PHE A 445 20.57 38.87 48.99
C PHE A 445 19.97 37.99 47.89
N GLY A 446 19.77 38.59 46.70
CA GLY A 446 19.15 37.94 45.54
C GLY A 446 19.92 36.74 45.00
N GLY A 447 21.25 36.70 45.20
CA GLY A 447 22.09 35.60 44.72
C GLY A 447 21.91 34.31 45.51
N TYR A 448 21.16 34.29 46.60
CA TYR A 448 20.76 33.07 47.29
C TYR A 448 19.36 32.64 46.82
N GLN A 449 19.25 31.39 46.38
CA GLN A 449 17.96 30.81 45.96
C GLN A 449 17.69 29.50 46.68
N ASP A 450 16.47 29.38 47.19
CA ASP A 450 15.91 28.14 47.74
C ASP A 450 14.84 27.62 46.79
N HIS A 451 15.19 26.58 46.02
CA HIS A 451 14.31 26.05 44.98
C HIS A 451 13.15 25.23 45.55
N ALA A 452 13.14 24.94 46.86
CA ALA A 452 12.01 24.28 47.51
C ALA A 452 10.75 25.17 47.56
N ILE A 453 10.91 26.50 47.52
CA ILE A 453 9.81 27.47 47.65
C ILE A 453 8.92 27.49 46.39
N ALA A 454 9.46 27.11 45.22
CA ALA A 454 8.74 27.08 43.95
C ALA A 454 8.37 25.66 43.47
N GLY A 455 8.24 24.70 44.41
CA GLY A 455 7.85 23.32 44.11
C GLY A 455 9.00 22.41 43.65
N GLY A 456 10.25 22.89 43.68
CA GLY A 456 11.43 22.06 43.47
C GLY A 456 11.78 21.17 44.67
N ARG A 457 12.61 20.15 44.48
CA ARG A 457 13.14 19.32 45.58
C ARG A 457 14.52 19.82 46.03
N ASP A 458 14.62 20.22 47.30
CA ASP A 458 15.82 20.28 48.16
C ASP A 458 17.18 20.57 47.46
N VAL A 459 17.26 21.69 46.74
CA VAL A 459 18.53 22.26 46.28
C VAL A 459 18.52 23.76 46.57
N LYS A 460 19.54 24.23 47.29
CA LYS A 460 19.83 25.65 47.48
C LYS A 460 21.00 26.03 46.58
N THR A 461 20.93 27.14 45.88
CA THR A 461 21.96 27.56 44.93
C THR A 461 22.46 28.96 45.22
N LEU A 462 23.66 29.26 44.69
CA LEU A 462 24.28 30.57 44.79
C LEU A 462 24.61 31.11 43.39
N GLY A 463 24.13 32.30 43.08
CA GLY A 463 24.57 33.11 41.95
C GLY A 463 25.91 33.76 42.27
N TYR A 464 27.02 33.11 41.92
CA TYR A 464 28.36 33.63 42.23
C TYR A 464 28.65 35.02 41.63
N THR A 465 28.03 35.34 40.49
CA THR A 465 28.13 36.66 39.85
C THR A 465 27.46 37.77 40.66
N GLU A 466 26.43 37.46 41.46
CA GLU A 466 25.72 38.46 42.27
C GLU A 466 26.52 38.93 43.49
N PHE A 467 27.60 38.22 43.86
CA PHE A 467 28.53 38.70 44.89
C PHE A 467 29.42 39.85 44.39
N VAL A 468 29.56 40.06 43.08
CA VAL A 468 30.50 41.03 42.51
C VAL A 468 30.17 42.45 42.98
N ALA A 469 28.90 42.88 42.92
CA ALA A 469 28.53 44.23 43.35
C ALA A 469 28.74 44.48 44.87
N PRO A 470 28.30 43.58 45.78
CA PRO A 470 28.65 43.66 47.21
C PRO A 470 30.16 43.67 47.48
N ILE A 471 30.95 42.87 46.75
CA ILE A 471 32.42 42.85 46.88
C ILE A 471 33.01 44.20 46.46
N VAL A 472 32.58 44.74 45.31
CA VAL A 472 33.02 46.07 44.86
C VAL A 472 32.71 47.13 45.92
N ARG A 473 31.50 47.11 46.49
CA ARG A 473 31.11 48.04 47.56
C ARG A 473 31.94 47.85 48.84
N ALA A 474 32.22 46.61 49.22
CA ALA A 474 33.07 46.32 50.38
C ALA A 474 34.50 46.84 50.19
N ILE A 475 35.06 46.70 48.99
CA ILE A 475 36.39 47.23 48.64
C ILE A 475 36.39 48.76 48.68
N GLN A 476 35.34 49.41 48.18
CA GLN A 476 35.17 50.87 48.28
C GLN A 476 35.16 51.33 49.75
N GLN A 477 34.32 50.74 50.59
CA GLN A 477 34.23 51.06 52.01
C GLN A 477 35.54 50.80 52.76
N LEU A 478 36.21 49.68 52.47
CA LEU A 478 37.51 49.37 53.06
C LEU A 478 38.58 50.40 52.64
N SER A 479 38.54 50.85 51.38
CA SER A 479 39.45 51.89 50.89
C SER A 479 39.21 53.22 51.60
N GLU A 480 37.94 53.60 51.79
CA GLU A 480 37.55 54.79 52.56
C GLU A 480 38.03 54.72 54.02
N ASP A 481 37.88 53.57 54.68
CA ASP A 481 38.36 53.34 56.05
C ASP A 481 39.89 53.42 56.14
N VAL A 482 40.61 52.85 55.16
CA VAL A 482 42.08 52.92 55.09
C VAL A 482 42.55 54.37 54.91
N ASP A 483 41.90 55.14 54.03
CA ASP A 483 42.22 56.55 53.82
C ASP A 483 41.95 57.39 55.08
N ALA A 484 40.84 57.09 55.78
CA ALA A 484 40.52 57.72 57.06
C ALA A 484 41.55 57.40 58.15
N LEU A 485 42.04 56.15 58.22
CA LEU A 485 43.08 55.72 59.15
C LEU A 485 44.43 56.39 58.84
N ARG A 486 44.82 56.46 57.55
CA ARG A 486 46.07 57.14 57.12
C ARG A 486 46.08 58.61 57.53
N LYS A 487 44.96 59.31 57.37
CA LYS A 487 44.82 60.71 57.83
C LYS A 487 44.97 60.87 59.35
N LYS A 488 44.63 59.85 60.15
CA LYS A 488 44.77 59.84 61.61
C LYS A 488 46.18 59.46 62.11
N LEU A 489 47.04 58.93 61.24
CA LEU A 489 48.41 58.48 61.56
C LEU A 489 49.45 59.13 60.62
N PRO A 490 49.57 60.48 60.58
CA PRO A 490 50.38 61.18 59.58
C PRO A 490 51.91 60.96 59.65
N GLY A 491 52.40 60.14 60.60
CA GLY A 491 53.83 59.90 60.82
C GLY A 491 54.30 58.44 60.76
N VAL A 492 53.42 57.47 60.46
CA VAL A 492 53.77 56.03 60.50
C VAL A 492 53.85 55.40 59.10
N VAL A 493 53.35 56.09 58.07
CA VAL A 493 53.43 55.63 56.67
C VAL A 493 54.01 56.77 55.84
N SER A 494 55.33 56.84 55.73
CA SER A 494 55.96 57.48 54.58
C SER A 494 55.88 56.49 53.41
N ASP A 495 55.47 56.99 52.24
CA ASP A 495 55.23 56.24 51.00
C ASP A 495 56.19 55.08 50.70
#